data_AF-Q63058-F1
#
_entry.id   AF-Q63058-F1
#
_cell.length_a   1.000
_cell.length_b   1.000
_cell.length_c   1.000
_cell.angle_alpha   90.00
_cell.angle_beta   90.00
_cell.angle_gamma   90.00
#
_symmetry.space_group_name_H-M   'P 1'
#
loop_
_entity.id
_entity.type
_entity.pdbx_description
1 polymer ?
#
loop_
_entity_poly.entity_id
_entity_poly.type
_entity_poly.pdbx_seq_one_letter_code
_entity_poly.pdbx_strand_id
1 'polypeptide(L)'
;MEAIAKYDFKPTVEDELSFKGGGGGILKVLNEECDQNWYKAELNGKDGFIPKNYIEMKHIRVFLAKSSEQKQKKCLANISTMGSS
;
A
#
# COMPACT_ATOMS: atom_id res chain seq x y z
N MET A 1 7.06 -1.87 -5.51
CA MET A 1 6.73 -3.25 -5.07
C MET A 1 5.47 -3.68 -5.83
N GLU A 2 5.25 -4.98 -6.07
CA GLU A 2 4.03 -5.46 -6.73
C GLU A 2 3.13 -6.20 -5.74
N ALA A 3 1.81 -6.07 -5.90
CA ALA A 3 0.82 -6.79 -5.13
C ALA A 3 -0.20 -7.48 -6.05
N ILE A 4 -0.78 -8.58 -5.59
CA ILE A 4 -1.84 -9.31 -6.30
C ILE A 4 -3.14 -9.09 -5.57
N ALA A 5 -4.18 -8.70 -6.30
CA ALA A 5 -5.54 -8.70 -5.75
C ALA A 5 -6.03 -10.13 -5.46
N LYS A 6 -6.40 -10.38 -4.20
CA LYS A 6 -7.02 -11.64 -3.77
C LYS A 6 -8.52 -11.64 -4.08
N TYR A 7 -9.19 -10.54 -3.77
CA TYR A 7 -10.63 -10.34 -3.94
C TYR A 7 -10.92 -9.13 -4.81
N ASP A 8 -12.10 -9.08 -5.41
CA ASP A 8 -12.57 -7.85 -6.02
C ASP A 8 -12.78 -6.78 -4.96
N PHE A 9 -12.40 -5.56 -5.32
CA PHE A 9 -12.59 -4.39 -4.46
C PHE A 9 -13.23 -3.29 -5.29
N LYS A 10 -14.36 -2.81 -4.78
CA LYS A 10 -15.10 -1.69 -5.35
C LYS A 10 -14.85 -0.47 -4.46
N PRO A 11 -14.29 0.62 -5.01
CA PRO A 11 -14.03 1.83 -4.25
C PRO A 11 -15.35 2.46 -3.80
N THR A 12 -15.33 3.01 -2.61
CA THR A 12 -16.41 3.77 -1.97
C THR A 12 -16.20 5.28 -2.09
N VAL A 13 -14.94 5.73 -2.19
CA VAL A 13 -14.55 7.12 -2.40
C VAL A 13 -13.62 7.27 -3.62
N GLU A 14 -13.47 8.50 -4.11
CA GLU A 14 -12.71 8.81 -5.34
C GLU A 14 -11.19 8.54 -5.23
N ASP A 15 -10.64 8.62 -4.03
CA ASP A 15 -9.23 8.34 -3.73
C ASP A 15 -8.90 6.83 -3.69
N GLU A 16 -9.90 5.95 -3.74
CA GLU A 16 -9.71 4.50 -3.70
C GLU A 16 -9.60 3.88 -5.09
N LEU A 17 -8.73 2.88 -5.22
CA LEU A 17 -8.49 2.22 -6.50
C LEU A 17 -9.34 0.95 -6.64
N SER A 18 -10.14 0.86 -7.70
CA SER A 18 -10.88 -0.37 -8.03
C SER A 18 -9.98 -1.44 -8.63
N PHE A 19 -10.12 -2.69 -8.19
CA PHE A 19 -9.39 -3.82 -8.76
C PHE A 19 -10.20 -5.13 -8.71
N LYS A 20 -9.89 -6.06 -9.62
CA LYS A 20 -10.48 -7.40 -9.62
C LYS A 20 -9.55 -8.41 -8.96
N GLY A 21 -10.12 -9.21 -8.07
CA GLY A 21 -9.44 -10.37 -7.47
C GLY A 21 -9.31 -11.54 -8.43
N GLY A 22 -8.67 -12.61 -7.94
CA GLY A 22 -8.50 -13.86 -8.71
C GLY A 22 -7.20 -13.93 -9.51
N GLY A 23 -6.14 -13.25 -9.07
CA GLY A 23 -4.78 -13.44 -9.61
C GLY A 23 -4.46 -12.64 -10.88
N GLY A 24 -5.43 -11.97 -11.49
CA GLY A 24 -5.22 -11.15 -12.70
C GLY A 24 -4.91 -9.67 -12.45
N GLY A 25 -5.20 -9.14 -11.26
CA GLY A 25 -4.93 -7.75 -10.90
C GLY A 25 -3.55 -7.58 -10.28
N ILE A 26 -2.54 -7.27 -11.10
CA ILE A 26 -1.21 -6.87 -10.62
C ILE A 26 -1.26 -5.37 -10.32
N LEU A 27 -1.13 -5.04 -9.04
CA LEU A 27 -1.17 -3.69 -8.50
C LEU A 27 0.26 -3.22 -8.26
N LYS A 28 0.62 -2.05 -8.79
CA LYS A 28 1.93 -1.47 -8.56
C LYS A 28 1.88 -0.59 -7.32
N VAL A 29 2.48 -1.04 -6.24
CA VAL A 29 2.48 -0.35 -4.96
C VAL A 29 3.49 0.81 -5.03
N LEU A 30 2.95 2.03 -4.96
CA LEU A 30 3.70 3.28 -5.00
C LEU A 30 4.19 3.70 -3.61
N ASN A 31 3.35 3.54 -2.58
CA ASN A 31 3.70 3.93 -1.22
C ASN A 31 3.11 2.97 -0.18
N GLU A 32 3.99 2.32 0.59
CA GLU A 32 3.62 1.41 1.67
C GLU A 32 3.55 2.08 3.05
N GLU A 33 4.19 3.25 3.18
CA GLU A 33 4.44 3.91 4.46
C GLU A 33 3.26 4.79 4.90
N CYS A 34 2.35 5.17 3.99
CA CYS A 34 1.28 6.15 4.26
C CYS A 34 0.39 5.76 5.45
N ASP A 35 -0.05 4.49 5.51
CA ASP A 35 -1.05 4.04 6.47
C ASP A 35 -0.83 2.58 6.90
N GLN A 36 -1.34 2.22 8.08
CA GLN A 36 -1.25 0.85 8.58
C GLN A 36 -2.20 -0.11 7.87
N ASN A 37 -3.32 0.37 7.35
CA ASN A 37 -4.38 -0.45 6.73
C ASN A 37 -4.52 -0.27 5.22
N TRP A 38 -3.83 0.71 4.64
CA TRP A 38 -3.94 1.07 3.23
C TRP A 38 -2.57 1.17 2.56
N TYR A 39 -2.52 0.85 1.28
CA TYR A 39 -1.37 1.11 0.41
C TYR A 39 -1.79 2.01 -0.73
N LYS A 40 -0.91 2.91 -1.16
CA LYS A 40 -1.11 3.65 -2.41
C LYS A 40 -0.58 2.80 -3.56
N ALA A 41 -1.43 2.50 -4.53
CA ALA A 41 -1.08 1.68 -5.69
C ALA A 41 -1.58 2.31 -7.00
N GLU A 42 -1.03 1.84 -8.11
CA GLU A 42 -1.37 2.24 -9.47
C GLU A 42 -1.81 1.00 -10.27
N LEU A 43 -2.89 1.16 -11.04
CA LEU A 43 -3.44 0.15 -11.95
C LEU A 43 -4.01 0.84 -13.19
N ASN A 44 -3.56 0.41 -14.38
CA ASN A 44 -4.00 0.97 -15.67
C ASN A 44 -3.90 2.51 -15.75
N GLY A 45 -2.85 3.10 -15.14
CA GLY A 45 -2.63 4.55 -15.13
C GLY A 45 -3.53 5.33 -14.16
N LYS A 46 -4.31 4.65 -13.32
CA LYS A 46 -5.03 5.25 -12.19
C LYS A 46 -4.32 4.89 -10.90
N ASP A 47 -4.03 5.87 -10.07
CA ASP A 47 -3.55 5.66 -8.71
C ASP A 47 -4.69 5.81 -7.69
N GLY A 48 -4.53 5.15 -6.54
CA GLY A 48 -5.46 5.28 -5.42
C GLY A 48 -5.06 4.38 -4.27
N PHE A 49 -5.83 4.45 -3.18
CA PHE A 49 -5.63 3.64 -2.00
C PHE A 49 -6.30 2.27 -2.15
N ILE A 50 -5.58 1.23 -1.75
CA ILE A 50 -6.04 -0.16 -1.73
C ILE A 50 -5.90 -0.73 -0.31
N PRO A 51 -6.87 -1.53 0.17
CA PRO A 51 -6.78 -2.13 1.49
C PRO A 51 -5.79 -3.29 1.48
N LYS A 52 -4.89 -3.31 2.47
CA LYS A 52 -3.85 -4.36 2.59
C LYS A 52 -4.43 -5.77 2.71
N ASN A 53 -5.62 -5.88 3.29
CA ASN A 53 -6.26 -7.17 3.55
C ASN A 53 -6.80 -7.85 2.28
N TYR A 54 -6.97 -7.08 1.20
CA TYR A 54 -7.52 -7.56 -0.07
C TYR A 54 -6.43 -7.92 -1.09
N ILE A 55 -5.17 -7.65 -0.75
CA ILE A 55 -4.03 -7.77 -1.64
C ILE A 55 -2.90 -8.55 -0.98
N GLU A 56 -2.12 -9.26 -1.78
CA GLU A 56 -0.97 -10.01 -1.34
C GLU A 56 0.29 -9.43 -1.96
N MET A 57 1.23 -8.96 -1.14
CA MET A 57 2.50 -8.45 -1.63
C MET A 57 3.30 -9.58 -2.26
N LYS A 58 3.69 -9.41 -3.53
CA LYS A 58 4.70 -10.25 -4.18
C LYS A 58 6.07 -9.87 -3.61
N HIS A 59 6.39 -10.41 -2.44
CA HIS A 59 7.76 -10.36 -1.95
C HIS A 59 8.59 -11.32 -2.82
N ILE A 60 9.37 -10.79 -3.77
CA ILE A 60 10.28 -11.61 -4.56
C ILE A 60 11.23 -12.28 -3.57
N ARG A 61 11.08 -13.59 -3.39
CA ARG A 61 11.92 -14.41 -2.53
C ARG A 61 13.27 -14.64 -3.22
N VAL A 62 14.10 -13.61 -3.29
CA VAL A 62 15.57 -13.79 -3.38
C VAL A 62 16.21 -13.66 -1.98
N PHE A 63 15.40 -13.45 -0.94
CA PHE A 63 15.84 -13.21 0.44
C PHE A 63 15.50 -14.39 1.37
N LEU A 64 15.91 -15.61 1.01
CA LEU A 64 16.13 -16.67 2.00
C LEU A 64 17.50 -16.55 2.68
N ALA A 65 18.28 -15.51 2.36
CA ALA A 65 19.54 -15.25 3.01
C ALA A 65 19.67 -13.77 3.34
N LYS A 66 19.91 -13.50 4.63
CA LYS A 66 20.10 -12.18 5.29
C LYS A 66 18.76 -11.48 5.52
N SER A 67 18.58 -10.51 6.40
CA SER A 67 19.09 -10.23 7.75
C SER A 67 18.11 -9.17 8.31
N SER A 68 17.91 -9.15 9.62
CA SER A 68 17.18 -8.14 10.38
C SER A 68 17.39 -6.71 9.85
N GLU A 69 16.32 -5.93 9.63
CA GLU A 69 16.38 -4.48 9.85
C GLU A 69 14.99 -3.81 9.96
N GLN A 70 14.94 -2.98 10.99
CA GLN A 70 13.86 -2.18 11.54
C GLN A 70 13.36 -1.11 10.54
N LYS A 71 12.07 -1.07 10.19
CA LYS A 71 11.49 0.14 9.60
C LYS A 71 10.01 0.33 9.92
N GLN A 72 9.74 0.88 11.11
CA GLN A 72 8.44 1.48 11.41
C GLN A 72 8.68 2.78 12.18
N LYS A 73 8.91 3.87 11.45
CA LYS A 73 8.74 5.26 11.94
C LYS A 73 8.98 6.27 10.83
N LYS A 74 7.99 6.40 9.92
CA LYS A 74 7.85 7.61 9.10
C LYS A 74 6.45 7.80 8.49
N CYS A 75 5.44 7.84 9.34
CA CYS A 75 4.22 8.63 9.14
C CYS A 75 3.84 9.20 10.50
N LEU A 76 3.33 10.43 10.56
CA LEU A 76 3.17 11.28 11.76
C LEU A 76 4.39 12.18 12.08
N ALA A 77 4.78 13.01 11.12
CA ALA A 77 5.43 14.28 11.45
C ALA A 77 4.83 15.34 10.53
N ASN A 78 3.83 16.08 11.02
CA ASN A 78 3.48 17.47 10.65
C ASN A 78 2.10 17.92 11.21
N ILE A 79 1.92 17.85 12.53
CA ILE A 79 1.03 18.73 13.31
C ILE A 79 1.56 18.57 14.76
N SER A 80 2.13 19.54 15.46
CA SER A 80 1.89 20.97 15.52
C SER A 80 3.19 21.68 15.95
N THR A 81 3.69 22.61 15.15
CA THR A 81 4.55 23.70 15.66
C THR A 81 3.77 24.99 15.47
N MET A 82 2.97 25.36 16.46
CA MET A 82 2.56 26.74 16.71
C MET A 82 1.89 26.77 18.09
N GLY A 83 2.61 27.35 19.05
CA GLY A 83 2.15 27.48 20.42
C GLY A 83 3.27 27.96 21.35
N SER A 84 4.07 28.92 20.88
CA SER A 84 4.90 29.74 21.77
C SER A 84 4.01 30.83 22.34
N SER A 85 3.66 30.74 23.62
CA SER A 85 3.67 31.86 24.57
C SER A 85 3.29 31.39 25.97
#